data_AF-A0A220VH16-F1
#
_entry.id   AF-A0A220VH16-F1
#
_cell.length_a   1.000
_cell.length_b   1.000
_cell.length_c   1.000
_cell.angle_alpha   90.00
_cell.angle_beta   90.00
_cell.angle_gamma   90.00
#
_symmetry.space_group_name_H-M   'P 1'
#
loop_
_entity.id
_entity.type
_entity.pdbx_description
1 polymer ?
#
loop_
_entity_poly.entity_id
_entity_poly.type
_entity_poly.pdbx_seq_one_letter_code
_entity_poly.pdbx_strand_id
1 'polypeptide(L)'
;MKKFKLIALTASMLSTVVMADNQCVGTTDAPASIKSNLIDRTQTDEGVKIIGQSVKGEEKGDLCEAKVYEVKSHPIRVYRIWDSNYIGGAKGTWWTLDRPTGKIENIRNNIELCREYNGTEKLEVCDLMPGGFMALGPGQSTMCEGSGYPYKYSKSSTQQVYIPSTYKQDLTHCHVESAVISWEKDDTPNYRFQFPTDHEDITADVCGKIMTLKKGDPNVSMPVTIPKSGVCRVDVQLNAEGTEEVKFTIGANKTKTDCTAEGINCDQVVNNFDQNVFNFPN
;
A
#
# COMPACT_ATOMS: atom_id res chain seq x y z
N MET A 1 4.47 -14.23 -72.69
CA MET A 1 3.70 -15.20 -71.85
C MET A 1 4.18 -15.09 -70.40
N LYS A 2 3.23 -15.02 -69.44
CA LYS A 2 3.35 -15.18 -67.95
C LYS A 2 4.20 -14.12 -67.20
N LYS A 3 3.60 -13.05 -66.65
CA LYS A 3 3.00 -12.90 -65.29
C LYS A 3 3.90 -13.42 -64.15
N PHE A 4 4.44 -12.52 -63.33
CA PHE A 4 4.57 -12.70 -61.89
C PHE A 4 4.36 -11.34 -61.18
N LYS A 5 3.22 -11.23 -60.48
CA LYS A 5 2.91 -10.15 -59.54
C LYS A 5 3.44 -10.61 -58.18
N LEU A 6 4.40 -9.88 -57.60
CA LEU A 6 4.77 -10.05 -56.21
C LEU A 6 3.83 -9.16 -55.38
N ILE A 7 2.85 -9.77 -54.73
CA ILE A 7 2.00 -9.08 -53.74
C ILE A 7 2.65 -9.34 -52.38
N ALA A 8 3.27 -8.32 -51.80
CA ALA A 8 3.67 -8.36 -50.40
C ALA A 8 2.40 -8.19 -49.54
N LEU A 9 1.94 -9.27 -48.91
CA LEU A 9 0.99 -9.19 -47.80
C LEU A 9 1.76 -8.69 -46.57
N THR A 10 1.55 -7.42 -46.20
CA THR A 10 1.91 -6.95 -44.86
C THR A 10 0.75 -7.27 -43.91
N ALA A 11 0.93 -8.32 -43.11
CA ALA A 11 0.06 -8.59 -41.97
C ALA A 11 0.26 -7.48 -40.93
N SER A 12 -0.72 -6.57 -40.83
CA SER A 12 -0.78 -5.60 -39.74
C SER A 12 -1.17 -6.36 -38.46
N MET A 13 -0.20 -6.58 -37.57
CA MET A 13 -0.49 -7.01 -36.21
C MET A 13 -1.12 -5.82 -35.48
N LEU A 14 -2.44 -5.89 -35.25
CA LEU A 14 -3.06 -5.10 -34.20
C LEU A 14 -2.56 -5.64 -32.86
N SER A 15 -1.52 -5.00 -32.32
CA SER A 15 -1.20 -5.13 -30.90
C SER A 15 -2.36 -4.53 -30.11
N THR A 16 -3.19 -5.38 -29.53
CA THR A 16 -4.05 -5.01 -28.41
C THR A 16 -3.14 -4.55 -27.28
N VAL A 17 -3.01 -3.24 -27.11
CA VAL A 17 -2.44 -2.64 -25.91
C VAL A 17 -3.37 -3.01 -24.77
N VAL A 18 -2.91 -3.91 -23.91
CA VAL A 18 -3.49 -4.12 -22.59
C VAL A 18 -3.25 -2.81 -21.83
N MET A 19 -4.27 -1.97 -21.70
CA MET A 19 -4.19 -0.81 -20.82
C MET A 19 -4.09 -1.34 -19.39
N ALA A 20 -2.89 -1.32 -18.82
CA ALA A 20 -2.70 -1.51 -17.40
C ALA A 20 -3.58 -0.49 -16.66
N ASP A 21 -4.34 -0.96 -15.69
CA ASP A 21 -5.38 -0.22 -14.97
C ASP A 21 -4.73 0.92 -14.16
N ASN A 22 -4.53 2.07 -14.80
CA ASN A 22 -3.86 3.23 -14.24
C ASN A 22 -4.80 4.08 -13.36
N GLN A 23 -5.83 3.47 -12.78
CA GLN A 23 -6.81 4.20 -11.98
C GLN A 23 -6.21 4.54 -10.62
N CYS A 24 -6.24 5.83 -10.30
CA CYS A 24 -5.94 6.32 -8.98
C CYS A 24 -7.06 5.90 -8.02
N VAL A 25 -6.70 5.44 -6.83
CA VAL A 25 -7.66 5.09 -5.79
C VAL A 25 -7.70 6.27 -4.84
N GLY A 26 -8.86 6.93 -4.66
CA GLY A 26 -9.00 8.08 -3.76
C GLY A 26 -9.59 9.31 -4.45
N THR A 27 -9.25 10.51 -3.97
CA THR A 27 -9.81 11.77 -4.49
C THR A 27 -8.82 12.93 -4.46
N THR A 28 -8.95 13.81 -5.47
CA THR A 28 -8.26 15.11 -5.56
C THR A 28 -9.12 16.27 -5.04
N ASP A 29 -10.38 16.01 -4.70
CA ASP A 29 -11.25 17.04 -4.15
C ASP A 29 -10.83 17.42 -2.74
N ALA A 30 -10.79 18.72 -2.47
CA ALA A 30 -10.53 19.21 -1.13
C ALA A 30 -11.62 18.73 -0.14
N PRO A 31 -11.24 18.36 1.11
CA PRO A 31 -12.19 17.99 2.14
C PRO A 31 -13.21 19.11 2.39
N ALA A 32 -14.46 18.72 2.70
CA ALA A 32 -15.56 19.66 2.91
C ALA A 32 -15.25 20.71 4.00
N SER A 33 -14.43 20.36 5.00
CA SER A 33 -13.99 21.25 6.09
C SER A 33 -13.18 22.46 5.61
N ILE A 34 -12.45 22.35 4.49
CA ILE A 34 -11.59 23.41 3.98
C ILE A 34 -11.96 23.89 2.57
N LYS A 35 -12.83 23.17 1.86
CA LYS A 35 -13.18 23.45 0.45
C LYS A 35 -13.65 24.89 0.20
N SER A 36 -14.44 25.47 1.10
CA SER A 36 -14.92 26.87 0.97
C SER A 36 -13.82 27.92 1.14
N ASN A 37 -12.69 27.54 1.73
CA ASN A 37 -11.51 28.38 1.94
C ASN A 37 -10.45 28.18 0.85
N LEU A 38 -10.77 27.46 -0.23
CA LEU A 38 -9.84 27.18 -1.31
C LEU A 38 -10.35 27.72 -2.64
N ILE A 39 -9.42 28.13 -3.48
CA ILE A 39 -9.69 28.47 -4.88
C ILE A 39 -9.04 27.40 -5.75
N ASP A 40 -9.82 26.74 -6.59
CA ASP A 40 -9.28 25.79 -7.57
C ASP A 40 -8.44 26.55 -8.60
N ARG A 41 -7.16 26.15 -8.70
CA ARG A 41 -6.15 26.69 -9.62
C ARG A 41 -5.61 25.63 -10.57
N THR A 42 -6.24 24.45 -10.63
CA THR A 42 -5.77 23.30 -11.43
C THR A 42 -5.50 23.66 -12.89
N GLN A 43 -6.30 24.55 -13.47
CA GLN A 43 -6.22 24.95 -14.88
C GLN A 43 -5.39 26.21 -15.15
N THR A 44 -4.72 26.78 -14.15
CA THR A 44 -3.81 27.93 -14.37
C THR A 44 -2.41 27.44 -14.72
N ASP A 45 -1.57 28.31 -15.32
CA ASP A 45 -0.18 27.97 -15.65
C ASP A 45 0.62 27.48 -14.42
N GLU A 46 0.44 28.15 -13.28
CA GLU A 46 1.07 27.73 -12.02
C GLU A 46 0.48 26.40 -11.53
N GLY A 47 -0.82 26.17 -11.67
CA GLY A 47 -1.46 24.90 -11.35
C GLY A 47 -0.90 23.74 -12.16
N VAL A 48 -0.84 23.88 -13.49
CA VAL A 48 -0.28 22.87 -14.40
C VAL A 48 1.18 22.56 -14.05
N LYS A 49 1.96 23.59 -13.75
CA LYS A 49 3.36 23.43 -13.31
C LYS A 49 3.47 22.66 -11.99
N ILE A 50 2.63 22.96 -11.00
CA ILE A 50 2.61 22.26 -9.71
C ILE A 50 2.18 20.79 -9.88
N ILE A 51 1.21 20.51 -10.76
CA ILE A 51 0.83 19.12 -11.11
C ILE A 51 2.02 18.37 -11.69
N GLY A 52 2.74 18.96 -12.65
CA GLY A 52 3.93 18.35 -13.25
C GLY A 52 5.07 18.08 -12.26
N GLN A 53 5.09 18.74 -11.10
CA GLN A 53 6.07 18.52 -10.03
C GLN A 53 5.62 17.47 -9.00
N SER A 54 4.30 17.26 -8.88
CA SER A 54 3.68 16.48 -7.80
C SER A 54 3.09 15.15 -8.25
N VAL A 55 2.85 14.96 -9.55
CA VAL A 55 2.32 13.69 -10.08
C VAL A 55 3.43 12.93 -10.80
N LYS A 56 3.69 11.69 -10.38
CA LYS A 56 4.65 10.80 -11.05
C LYS A 56 4.08 9.40 -11.29
N GLY A 57 4.79 8.65 -12.13
CA GLY A 57 4.46 7.26 -12.44
C GLY A 57 4.59 6.34 -11.23
N GLU A 58 4.16 5.10 -11.41
CA GLU A 58 4.21 4.06 -10.37
C GLU A 58 5.62 3.91 -9.79
N GLU A 59 5.66 3.51 -8.51
CA GLU A 59 6.87 3.25 -7.74
C GLU A 59 7.72 4.49 -7.40
N LYS A 60 7.22 5.71 -7.63
CA LYS A 60 7.93 6.96 -7.33
C LYS A 60 7.49 7.69 -6.04
N GLY A 61 6.36 7.31 -5.44
CA GLY A 61 5.93 7.83 -4.13
C GLY A 61 5.47 9.29 -4.11
N ASP A 62 4.98 9.80 -5.24
CA ASP A 62 4.37 11.12 -5.36
C ASP A 62 2.82 11.01 -5.38
N LEU A 63 2.09 11.98 -5.94
CA LEU A 63 0.65 11.86 -6.15
C LEU A 63 0.36 11.00 -7.40
N CYS A 64 -0.73 10.23 -7.37
CA CYS A 64 -1.21 9.52 -8.55
C CYS A 64 -1.91 10.47 -9.55
N GLU A 65 -2.67 11.41 -9.02
CA GLU A 65 -3.31 12.53 -9.73
C GLU A 65 -3.45 13.70 -8.77
N ALA A 66 -3.70 14.92 -9.27
CA ALA A 66 -3.76 16.10 -8.41
C ALA A 66 -4.75 17.17 -8.90
N LYS A 67 -5.36 17.87 -7.94
CA LYS A 67 -5.92 19.22 -8.12
C LYS A 67 -5.11 20.22 -7.34
N VAL A 68 -4.97 21.43 -7.88
CA VAL A 68 -4.21 22.51 -7.24
C VAL A 68 -5.14 23.53 -6.66
N TYR A 69 -4.85 23.94 -5.44
CA TYR A 69 -5.63 24.93 -4.70
C TYR A 69 -4.74 26.04 -4.17
N GLU A 70 -5.29 27.25 -4.17
CA GLU A 70 -4.75 28.41 -3.46
C GLU A 70 -5.57 28.65 -2.19
N VAL A 71 -4.89 28.93 -1.07
CA VAL A 71 -5.55 29.27 0.20
C VAL A 71 -6.18 30.66 0.11
N LYS A 72 -7.50 30.74 0.33
CA LYS A 72 -8.26 31.98 0.10
C LYS A 72 -8.17 32.98 1.24
N SER A 73 -8.45 32.55 2.48
CA SER A 73 -8.78 33.50 3.57
C SER A 73 -8.25 33.12 4.95
N HIS A 74 -8.31 31.84 5.32
CA HIS A 74 -7.85 31.37 6.62
C HIS A 74 -6.67 30.43 6.43
N PRO A 75 -5.67 30.43 7.34
CA PRO A 75 -4.56 29.48 7.24
C PRO A 75 -5.04 28.03 7.32
N ILE A 76 -4.32 27.13 6.66
CA ILE A 76 -4.59 25.69 6.67
C ILE A 76 -3.47 24.97 7.41
N ARG A 77 -3.83 24.28 8.48
CA ARG A 77 -2.92 23.45 9.26
C ARG A 77 -2.44 22.26 8.41
N VAL A 78 -1.14 22.04 8.37
CA VAL A 78 -0.52 20.90 7.70
C VAL A 78 0.50 20.22 8.60
N TYR A 79 0.70 18.93 8.36
CA TYR A 79 1.55 18.07 9.18
C TYR A 79 2.56 17.34 8.32
N ARG A 80 3.76 17.11 8.84
CA ARG A 80 4.79 16.35 8.14
C ARG A 80 5.63 15.55 9.12
N ILE A 81 5.71 14.24 8.87
CA ILE A 81 6.67 13.38 9.56
C ILE A 81 8.03 13.51 8.86
N TRP A 82 9.10 13.59 9.65
CA TRP A 82 10.46 13.63 9.13
C TRP A 82 11.45 13.00 10.11
N ASP A 83 12.55 12.47 9.57
CA ASP A 83 13.67 11.94 10.36
C ASP A 83 14.59 13.06 10.87
N SER A 84 14.71 13.19 12.19
CA SER A 84 15.61 14.17 12.79
C SER A 84 17.09 14.00 12.46
N ASN A 85 17.51 12.83 11.96
CA ASN A 85 18.85 12.62 11.42
C ASN A 85 19.08 13.36 10.08
N TYR A 86 18.01 13.80 9.41
CA TYR A 86 18.07 14.58 8.19
C TYR A 86 17.31 15.91 8.35
N ILE A 87 18.02 16.95 8.80
CA ILE A 87 17.46 18.29 9.07
C ILE A 87 16.75 18.90 7.85
N GLY A 88 17.21 18.59 6.63
CA GLY A 88 16.53 19.01 5.39
C GLY A 88 15.12 18.44 5.26
N GLY A 89 14.82 17.38 6.00
CA GLY A 89 13.54 16.70 6.07
C GLY A 89 12.43 17.56 6.68
N ALA A 90 12.72 18.48 7.61
CA ALA A 90 11.68 19.31 8.24
C ALA A 90 10.94 20.21 7.23
N LYS A 91 11.66 20.71 6.21
CA LYS A 91 11.13 21.63 5.19
C LYS A 91 10.90 20.96 3.85
N GLY A 92 10.50 19.70 3.83
CA GLY A 92 10.18 19.00 2.59
C GLY A 92 8.89 19.51 1.93
N THR A 93 8.53 18.93 0.80
CA THR A 93 7.36 19.33 0.00
C THR A 93 6.13 18.47 0.26
N TRP A 94 6.26 17.38 1.01
CA TRP A 94 5.19 16.40 1.25
C TRP A 94 4.60 16.56 2.66
N TRP A 95 3.29 16.76 2.73
CA TRP A 95 2.55 17.08 3.94
C TRP A 95 1.22 16.30 3.97
N THR A 96 0.51 16.35 5.10
CA THR A 96 -0.85 15.84 5.27
C THR A 96 -1.74 16.94 5.84
N LEU A 97 -3.04 16.88 5.52
CA LEU A 97 -4.06 17.76 6.12
C LEU A 97 -4.43 17.31 7.53
N ASP A 98 -4.45 16.01 7.75
CA ASP A 98 -4.78 15.41 9.03
C ASP A 98 -3.52 15.06 9.81
N ARG A 99 -3.62 15.20 11.13
CA ARG A 99 -2.56 14.78 12.04
C ARG A 99 -2.40 13.26 11.94
N PRO A 100 -1.20 12.74 11.64
CA PRO A 100 -0.96 11.30 11.61
C PRO A 100 -1.11 10.72 13.02
N THR A 101 -1.98 9.72 13.17
CA THR A 101 -2.27 9.06 14.44
C THR A 101 -2.49 7.56 14.23
N GLY A 102 -2.29 6.75 15.29
CA GLY A 102 -2.46 5.29 15.26
C GLY A 102 -1.15 4.52 15.05
N LYS A 103 -1.26 3.23 14.68
CA LYS A 103 -0.12 2.34 14.45
C LYS A 103 0.81 2.90 13.38
N ILE A 104 2.11 2.91 13.67
CA ILE A 104 3.11 3.50 12.76
C ILE A 104 3.12 2.82 11.38
N GLU A 105 2.86 1.52 11.32
CA GLU A 105 2.79 0.79 10.05
C GLU A 105 1.61 1.26 9.19
N ASN A 106 0.46 1.58 9.80
CA ASN A 106 -0.69 2.12 9.09
C ASN A 106 -0.40 3.52 8.58
N ILE A 107 0.23 4.37 9.40
CA ILE A 107 0.66 5.70 8.98
C ILE A 107 1.57 5.58 7.76
N ARG A 108 2.60 4.73 7.82
CA ARG A 108 3.54 4.54 6.71
C ARG A 108 2.88 4.01 5.44
N ASN A 109 1.93 3.09 5.56
CA ASN A 109 1.16 2.60 4.41
C ASN A 109 0.28 3.70 3.80
N ASN A 110 -0.33 4.55 4.63
CA ASN A 110 -1.27 5.57 4.17
C ASN A 110 -0.59 6.71 3.41
N ILE A 111 0.65 7.05 3.77
CA ILE A 111 1.41 8.15 3.14
C ILE A 111 2.69 7.66 2.46
N GLU A 112 2.75 6.38 2.13
CA GLU A 112 3.82 5.71 1.37
C GLU A 112 5.23 6.06 1.87
N LEU A 113 5.37 6.07 3.19
CA LEU A 113 6.53 6.60 3.88
C LEU A 113 7.56 5.49 4.14
N CYS A 114 8.65 5.51 3.36
CA CYS A 114 9.75 4.56 3.48
C CYS A 114 10.42 4.58 4.86
N ARG A 115 10.76 3.40 5.39
CA ARG A 115 11.29 3.25 6.77
C ARG A 115 12.65 3.91 6.94
N GLU A 116 13.45 3.92 5.89
CA GLU A 116 14.80 4.50 5.85
C GLU A 116 14.79 6.02 6.06
N TYR A 117 13.66 6.66 5.77
CA TYR A 117 13.51 8.11 5.90
C TYR A 117 12.89 8.55 7.22
N ASN A 118 12.72 7.65 8.22
CA ASN A 118 11.95 7.91 9.44
C ASN A 118 12.44 7.19 10.71
N GLY A 119 13.77 7.05 10.88
CA GLY A 119 14.32 6.42 12.09
C GLY A 119 14.03 7.21 13.38
N THR A 120 13.79 8.52 13.27
CA THR A 120 13.52 9.40 14.41
C THR A 120 12.40 10.40 14.11
N GLU A 121 11.16 9.96 14.31
CA GLU A 121 9.95 10.66 13.84
C GLU A 121 9.67 11.95 14.63
N LYS A 122 10.07 13.07 14.03
CA LYS A 122 9.57 14.39 14.40
C LYS A 122 8.33 14.69 13.57
N LEU A 123 7.42 15.45 14.16
CA LEU A 123 6.24 15.99 13.47
C LEU A 123 6.41 17.49 13.34
N GLU A 124 6.63 17.96 12.12
CA GLU A 124 6.53 19.39 11.79
C GLU A 124 5.04 19.74 11.66
N VAL A 125 4.62 20.81 12.33
CA VAL A 125 3.25 21.32 12.30
C VAL A 125 3.31 22.78 11.89
N CYS A 126 2.69 23.15 10.78
CA CYS A 126 2.71 24.51 10.25
C CYS A 126 1.32 24.95 9.78
N ASP A 127 1.15 26.26 9.60
CA ASP A 127 0.01 26.87 8.95
C ASP A 127 0.40 27.38 7.56
N LEU A 128 -0.23 26.84 6.50
CA LEU A 128 -0.15 27.38 5.15
C LEU A 128 -1.05 28.61 5.04
N MET A 129 -0.44 29.78 4.87
CA MET A 129 -1.13 31.07 4.90
C MET A 129 -1.91 31.35 3.61
N PRO A 130 -2.88 32.30 3.64
CA PRO A 130 -3.57 32.77 2.44
C PRO A 130 -2.60 33.20 1.32
N GLY A 131 -2.93 32.84 0.08
CA GLY A 131 -2.05 33.00 -1.09
C GLY A 131 -1.09 31.84 -1.32
N GLY A 132 -0.90 30.95 -0.33
CA GLY A 132 -0.11 29.73 -0.47
C GLY A 132 -0.79 28.72 -1.39
N PHE A 133 0.02 27.96 -2.14
CA PHE A 133 -0.45 26.92 -3.06
C PHE A 133 -0.16 25.52 -2.54
N MET A 134 -1.08 24.60 -2.82
CA MET A 134 -0.89 23.17 -2.60
C MET A 134 -1.57 22.34 -3.69
N ALA A 135 -1.00 21.16 -3.98
CA ALA A 135 -1.67 20.11 -4.72
C ALA A 135 -2.22 19.06 -3.74
N LEU A 136 -3.45 18.61 -4.00
CA LEU A 136 -4.12 17.54 -3.27
C LEU A 136 -4.38 16.35 -4.18
N GLY A 137 -4.10 15.15 -3.69
CA GLY A 137 -4.38 13.92 -4.44
C GLY A 137 -4.10 12.64 -3.65
N PRO A 138 -4.54 11.49 -4.17
CA PRO A 138 -4.19 10.19 -3.60
C PRO A 138 -2.72 9.86 -3.85
N GLY A 139 -2.14 9.05 -2.96
CA GLY A 139 -0.76 8.59 -3.06
C GLY A 139 -0.54 7.63 -4.22
N GLN A 140 0.60 7.78 -4.89
CA GLN A 140 1.12 6.83 -5.85
C GLN A 140 1.95 5.77 -5.13
N SER A 141 1.94 4.55 -5.66
CA SER A 141 2.85 3.49 -5.24
C SER A 141 4.32 3.98 -5.17
N THR A 142 5.08 3.43 -4.22
CA THR A 142 6.51 3.74 -4.07
C THR A 142 7.32 2.47 -3.85
N MET A 143 8.52 2.44 -4.40
CA MET A 143 9.51 1.41 -4.11
C MET A 143 10.55 1.98 -3.13
N CYS A 144 10.63 1.40 -1.94
CA CYS A 144 11.64 1.74 -0.95
C CYS A 144 12.82 0.78 -1.07
N GLU A 145 13.99 1.29 -1.47
CA GLU A 145 15.18 0.49 -1.79
C GLU A 145 16.19 0.39 -0.64
N GLY A 146 15.76 0.47 0.63
CA GLY A 146 16.68 0.55 1.76
C GLY A 146 17.52 -0.69 2.06
N SER A 147 18.42 -0.51 3.03
CA SER A 147 19.53 -1.40 3.40
C SER A 147 19.17 -2.74 4.05
N GLY A 148 17.95 -3.25 3.86
CA GLY A 148 17.50 -4.51 4.46
C GLY A 148 16.67 -5.37 3.51
N TYR A 149 15.60 -4.80 2.94
CA TYR A 149 14.75 -5.49 1.97
C TYR A 149 13.94 -4.47 1.16
N PRO A 150 13.85 -4.58 -0.18
CA PRO A 150 13.01 -3.69 -0.97
C PRO A 150 11.54 -3.87 -0.56
N TYR A 151 10.88 -2.78 -0.22
CA TYR A 151 9.47 -2.79 0.16
C TYR A 151 8.68 -1.87 -0.78
N LYS A 152 7.61 -2.42 -1.37
CA LYS A 152 6.71 -1.67 -2.23
C LYS A 152 5.44 -1.30 -1.47
N TYR A 153 5.17 0.00 -1.31
CA TYR A 153 3.84 0.46 -0.95
C TYR A 153 2.96 0.50 -2.20
N SER A 154 1.72 0.05 -2.05
CA SER A 154 0.69 0.17 -3.09
C SER A 154 0.13 1.60 -3.14
N LYS A 155 -0.65 1.93 -4.17
CA LYS A 155 -1.38 3.21 -4.25
C LYS A 155 -2.27 3.39 -3.01
N SER A 156 -2.24 4.55 -2.38
CA SER A 156 -3.06 4.89 -1.21
C SER A 156 -4.25 5.77 -1.59
N SER A 157 -5.42 5.44 -1.04
CA SER A 157 -6.59 6.32 -1.09
C SER A 157 -6.51 7.53 -0.17
N THR A 158 -5.49 7.58 0.69
CA THR A 158 -5.28 8.70 1.60
C THR A 158 -4.83 9.91 0.79
N GLN A 159 -5.49 11.04 1.03
CA GLN A 159 -5.12 12.28 0.39
C GLN A 159 -3.82 12.83 1.00
N GLN A 160 -2.84 13.08 0.14
CA GLN A 160 -1.59 13.72 0.48
C GLN A 160 -1.57 15.16 -0.05
N VAL A 161 -0.69 15.98 0.55
CA VAL A 161 -0.53 17.39 0.22
C VAL A 161 0.88 17.62 -0.31
N TYR A 162 0.98 18.18 -1.51
CA TYR A 162 2.23 18.69 -2.05
C TYR A 162 2.25 20.21 -1.95
N ILE A 163 3.25 20.76 -1.25
CA ILE A 163 3.52 22.20 -1.17
C ILE A 163 4.81 22.47 -1.93
N PRO A 164 4.77 23.18 -3.07
CA PRO A 164 5.96 23.43 -3.87
C PRO A 164 7.00 24.24 -3.10
N SER A 165 8.28 24.05 -3.43
CA SER A 165 9.36 24.76 -2.73
C SER A 165 9.27 26.28 -2.83
N THR A 166 8.65 26.80 -3.89
CA THR A 166 8.37 28.23 -4.10
C THR A 166 7.31 28.81 -3.17
N TYR A 167 6.58 27.99 -2.42
CA TYR A 167 5.55 28.41 -1.45
C TYR A 167 5.92 28.02 -0.01
N LYS A 168 7.17 27.57 0.24
CA LYS A 168 7.63 27.20 1.58
C LYS A 168 7.66 28.37 2.55
N GLN A 169 7.85 29.60 2.06
CA GLN A 169 7.81 30.80 2.88
C GLN A 169 6.40 31.11 3.41
N ASP A 170 5.36 30.53 2.81
CA ASP A 170 3.98 30.72 3.22
C ASP A 170 3.56 29.73 4.32
N LEU A 171 4.46 28.82 4.70
CA LEU A 171 4.33 27.99 5.90
C LEU A 171 4.86 28.77 7.11
N THR A 172 3.95 29.14 7.99
CA THR A 172 4.25 29.94 9.19
C THR A 172 3.71 29.28 10.44
N HIS A 173 3.96 29.89 11.61
CA HIS A 173 3.57 29.34 12.92
C HIS A 173 4.00 27.89 13.13
N CYS A 174 5.18 27.55 12.60
CA CYS A 174 5.70 26.20 12.65
C CYS A 174 6.21 25.82 14.04
N HIS A 175 5.89 24.62 14.50
CA HIS A 175 6.50 24.01 15.67
C HIS A 175 6.76 22.53 15.44
N VAL A 176 7.73 22.00 16.19
CA VAL A 176 8.15 20.60 16.11
C VAL A 176 7.63 19.84 17.32
N GLU A 177 7.02 18.70 17.07
CA GLU A 177 6.63 17.74 18.10
C GLU A 177 7.46 16.45 17.97
N SER A 178 7.62 15.73 19.07
CA SER A 178 8.32 14.43 19.08
C SER A 178 7.30 13.31 19.22
N ALA A 179 7.49 12.23 18.45
CA ALA A 179 6.73 11.01 18.67
C ALA A 179 7.02 10.46 20.07
N VAL A 180 5.95 10.08 20.79
CA VAL A 180 6.02 9.40 22.08
C VAL A 180 5.47 7.99 21.91
N ILE A 181 6.19 7.00 22.44
CA ILE A 181 5.76 5.61 22.36
C ILE A 181 4.61 5.39 23.34
N SER A 182 3.54 4.77 22.84
CA SER A 182 2.47 4.22 23.66
C SER A 182 2.23 2.78 23.23
N TRP A 183 1.83 1.93 24.17
CA TRP A 183 1.58 0.52 23.93
C TRP A 183 0.08 0.30 23.88
N GLU A 184 -0.40 -0.29 22.80
CA GLU A 184 -1.76 -0.78 22.67
C GLU A 184 -1.74 -2.31 22.54
N LYS A 185 -2.81 -2.95 23.00
CA LYS A 185 -2.96 -4.40 22.84
C LYS A 185 -3.07 -4.70 21.35
N ASP A 186 -2.16 -5.51 20.83
CA ASP A 186 -2.26 -5.97 19.45
C ASP A 186 -3.26 -7.13 19.36
N ASP A 187 -4.52 -6.79 19.14
CA ASP A 187 -5.58 -7.76 18.88
C ASP A 187 -5.55 -8.28 17.43
N THR A 188 -4.51 -7.96 16.64
CA THR A 188 -4.31 -8.56 15.32
C THR A 188 -4.14 -10.07 15.52
N PRO A 189 -5.09 -10.90 15.05
CA PRO A 189 -4.99 -12.33 15.26
C PRO A 189 -3.78 -12.85 14.49
N ASN A 190 -2.78 -13.35 15.22
CA ASN A 190 -1.60 -13.96 14.66
C ASN A 190 -1.91 -15.43 14.39
N TYR A 191 -2.19 -15.78 13.14
CA TYR A 191 -2.34 -17.17 12.74
C TYR A 191 -0.99 -17.78 12.49
N ARG A 192 -0.77 -18.99 13.00
CA ARG A 192 0.40 -19.80 12.69
C ARG A 192 -0.03 -21.00 11.86
N PHE A 193 0.60 -21.17 10.71
CA PHE A 193 0.53 -22.42 9.95
C PHE A 193 1.70 -23.30 10.39
N GLN A 194 1.44 -24.56 10.74
CA GLN A 194 2.48 -25.55 11.03
C GLN A 194 2.35 -26.71 10.06
N PHE A 195 3.45 -27.03 9.39
CA PHE A 195 3.58 -28.21 8.55
C PHE A 195 4.35 -29.31 9.30
N PRO A 196 4.07 -30.60 9.03
CA PRO A 196 4.84 -31.71 9.60
C PRO A 196 6.34 -31.60 9.28
N THR A 197 7.22 -31.95 10.23
CA THR A 197 8.68 -31.83 10.05
C THR A 197 9.25 -32.73 8.93
N ASP A 198 8.47 -33.69 8.46
CA ASP A 198 8.77 -34.64 7.39
C ASP A 198 8.07 -34.30 6.07
N HIS A 199 7.73 -33.03 5.85
CA HIS A 199 7.17 -32.57 4.59
C HIS A 199 8.20 -32.59 3.43
N GLU A 200 7.71 -32.84 2.21
CA GLU A 200 8.44 -32.53 0.98
C GLU A 200 8.50 -31.00 0.76
N ASP A 201 9.09 -30.54 -0.34
CA ASP A 201 9.02 -29.12 -0.70
C ASP A 201 7.56 -28.69 -0.89
N ILE A 202 7.16 -27.61 -0.20
CA ILE A 202 5.81 -27.04 -0.23
C ILE A 202 5.89 -25.63 -0.80
N THR A 203 4.96 -25.26 -1.67
CA THR A 203 4.67 -23.84 -1.95
C THR A 203 3.25 -23.54 -1.51
N ALA A 204 3.05 -22.58 -0.61
CA ALA A 204 1.73 -22.16 -0.18
C ALA A 204 1.47 -20.68 -0.49
N ASP A 205 0.33 -20.36 -1.07
CA ASP A 205 -0.22 -19.00 -1.08
C ASP A 205 -1.16 -18.86 0.11
N VAL A 206 -0.78 -18.06 1.10
CA VAL A 206 -1.58 -17.84 2.31
C VAL A 206 -2.03 -16.38 2.33
N CYS A 207 -3.31 -16.13 2.11
CA CYS A 207 -3.89 -14.78 2.06
C CYS A 207 -3.23 -13.87 0.99
N GLY A 208 -2.79 -14.41 -0.15
CA GLY A 208 -2.08 -13.68 -1.21
C GLY A 208 -0.56 -13.58 -1.00
N LYS A 209 -0.03 -14.27 0.02
CA LYS A 209 1.40 -14.31 0.33
C LYS A 209 1.96 -15.69 0.03
N ILE A 210 2.79 -15.75 -1.01
CA ILE A 210 3.47 -16.98 -1.43
C ILE A 210 4.63 -17.27 -0.47
N MET A 211 4.70 -18.51 0.01
CA MET A 211 5.78 -19.06 0.79
C MET A 211 6.24 -20.36 0.17
N THR A 212 7.54 -20.63 0.25
CA THR A 212 8.14 -21.90 -0.17
C THR A 212 8.89 -22.49 1.01
N LEU A 213 8.55 -23.72 1.37
CA LEU A 213 9.24 -24.53 2.36
C LEU A 213 10.02 -25.61 1.65
N LYS A 214 11.26 -25.83 2.08
CA LYS A 214 12.10 -26.92 1.61
C LYS A 214 11.99 -28.11 2.54
N LYS A 215 12.09 -29.31 1.98
CA LYS A 215 12.12 -30.55 2.75
C LYS A 215 13.12 -30.45 3.91
N GLY A 216 12.63 -30.69 5.13
CA GLY A 216 13.42 -30.62 6.36
C GLY A 216 13.53 -29.23 7.00
N ASP A 217 12.86 -28.21 6.45
CA ASP A 217 12.70 -26.94 7.14
C ASP A 217 11.92 -27.13 8.45
N PRO A 218 12.37 -26.57 9.59
CA PRO A 218 11.63 -26.66 10.83
C PRO A 218 10.32 -25.85 10.76
N ASN A 219 9.30 -26.26 11.53
CA ASN A 219 8.00 -25.58 11.70
C ASN A 219 8.05 -24.07 11.39
N VAL A 220 7.59 -23.67 10.19
CA VAL A 220 7.62 -22.27 9.78
C VAL A 220 6.36 -21.55 10.25
N SER A 221 6.51 -20.74 11.29
CA SER A 221 5.45 -19.83 11.75
C SER A 221 5.49 -18.54 10.93
N MET A 222 4.42 -18.25 10.20
CA MET A 222 4.28 -16.95 9.52
C MET A 222 3.09 -16.17 10.08
N PRO A 223 3.26 -14.90 10.48
CA PRO A 223 2.13 -14.04 10.77
C PRO A 223 1.37 -13.74 9.47
N VAL A 224 0.06 -13.94 9.50
CA VAL A 224 -0.83 -13.68 8.37
C VAL A 224 -1.88 -12.67 8.79
N THR A 225 -1.92 -11.54 8.09
CA THR A 225 -2.97 -10.53 8.28
C THR A 225 -4.19 -10.94 7.48
N ILE A 226 -5.28 -11.32 8.15
CA ILE A 226 -6.53 -11.64 7.48
C ILE A 226 -7.21 -10.33 7.02
N PRO A 227 -7.68 -10.26 5.76
CA PRO A 227 -8.43 -9.11 5.28
C PRO A 227 -9.67 -8.84 6.14
N LYS A 228 -10.13 -7.59 6.21
CA LYS A 228 -11.36 -7.22 6.94
C LYS A 228 -12.62 -7.98 6.48
N SER A 229 -12.58 -8.58 5.29
CA SER A 229 -13.64 -9.47 4.79
C SER A 229 -13.80 -10.76 5.62
N GLY A 230 -12.80 -11.14 6.42
CA GLY A 230 -12.78 -12.39 7.19
C GLY A 230 -12.48 -13.63 6.34
N VAL A 231 -12.12 -13.46 5.06
CA VAL A 231 -11.85 -14.56 4.13
C VAL A 231 -10.37 -14.59 3.79
N CYS A 232 -9.71 -15.73 4.05
CA CYS A 232 -8.31 -15.99 3.73
C CYS A 232 -8.21 -17.21 2.83
N ARG A 233 -7.70 -17.05 1.61
CA ARG A 233 -7.43 -18.18 0.72
C ARG A 233 -6.10 -18.82 1.09
N VAL A 234 -6.04 -20.15 1.12
CA VAL A 234 -4.80 -20.90 1.30
C VAL A 234 -4.67 -21.92 0.18
N ASP A 235 -3.82 -21.65 -0.80
CA ASP A 235 -3.49 -22.65 -1.83
C ASP A 235 -2.20 -23.34 -1.43
N VAL A 236 -2.18 -24.67 -1.40
CA VAL A 236 -0.96 -25.43 -1.11
C VAL A 236 -0.61 -26.30 -2.30
N GLN A 237 0.56 -26.07 -2.88
CA GLN A 237 1.17 -26.88 -3.91
C GLN A 237 2.17 -27.82 -3.26
N LEU A 238 1.90 -29.12 -3.39
CA LEU A 238 2.83 -30.19 -3.06
C LEU A 238 3.56 -30.60 -4.34
N ASN A 239 4.88 -30.71 -4.29
CA ASN A 239 5.68 -31.01 -5.49
C ASN A 239 5.47 -32.43 -6.07
N ALA A 240 4.62 -33.26 -5.46
CA ALA A 240 4.13 -34.50 -6.04
C ALA A 240 2.78 -34.24 -6.72
N GLU A 241 2.79 -34.06 -8.05
CA GLU A 241 1.64 -33.97 -8.98
C GLU A 241 0.25 -33.82 -8.34
N GLY A 242 -0.02 -32.64 -7.78
CA GLY A 242 -1.33 -32.29 -7.24
C GLY A 242 -1.37 -30.82 -6.82
N THR A 243 -2.38 -30.09 -7.30
CA THR A 243 -2.72 -28.75 -6.78
C THR A 243 -4.00 -28.91 -5.97
N GLU A 244 -3.93 -28.70 -4.66
CA GLU A 244 -5.14 -28.72 -3.81
C GLU A 244 -5.47 -27.30 -3.35
N GLU A 245 -6.64 -26.81 -3.75
CA GLU A 245 -7.18 -25.52 -3.31
C GLU A 245 -7.90 -25.73 -1.97
N VAL A 246 -7.41 -25.12 -0.90
CA VAL A 246 -8.03 -25.23 0.43
C VAL A 246 -8.57 -23.86 0.88
N LYS A 247 -9.89 -23.69 0.80
CA LYS A 247 -10.54 -22.44 1.21
C LYS A 247 -10.82 -22.45 2.71
N PHE A 248 -10.31 -21.45 3.43
CA PHE A 248 -10.62 -21.23 4.83
C PHE A 248 -11.37 -19.90 5.03
N THR A 249 -12.36 -19.90 5.91
CA THR A 249 -13.06 -18.69 6.35
C THR A 249 -12.87 -18.55 7.85
N ILE A 250 -12.43 -17.38 8.32
CA ILE A 250 -12.12 -17.15 9.74
C ILE A 250 -13.04 -16.04 10.26
N GLY A 251 -14.01 -16.43 11.10
CA GLY A 251 -14.99 -15.55 11.74
C GLY A 251 -15.92 -16.34 12.66
N ALA A 252 -16.75 -15.64 13.46
CA ALA A 252 -17.64 -16.21 14.49
C ALA A 252 -18.73 -17.19 13.98
N ASN A 253 -18.75 -17.48 12.68
CA ASN A 253 -19.60 -18.49 12.06
C ASN A 253 -18.73 -19.64 11.53
N LYS A 254 -19.05 -20.83 12.01
CA LYS A 254 -18.33 -22.09 11.82
C LYS A 254 -18.21 -22.58 10.35
N THR A 255 -17.03 -23.14 10.05
CA THR A 255 -16.61 -24.23 9.12
C THR A 255 -17.05 -24.24 7.64
N LYS A 256 -16.10 -24.58 6.73
CA LYS A 256 -16.00 -25.88 6.03
C LYS A 256 -15.22 -25.79 4.70
N THR A 257 -14.34 -26.78 4.50
CA THR A 257 -13.65 -27.13 3.26
C THR A 257 -14.59 -27.89 2.32
N ASP A 258 -14.79 -27.43 1.09
CA ASP A 258 -15.30 -28.29 0.01
C ASP A 258 -14.11 -29.01 -0.62
N CYS A 259 -13.89 -30.24 -0.16
CA CYS A 259 -13.00 -31.20 -0.79
C CYS A 259 -13.84 -32.00 -1.79
N THR A 260 -13.94 -31.53 -3.03
CA THR A 260 -14.62 -32.28 -4.09
C THR A 260 -13.74 -32.38 -5.34
N ALA A 261 -12.87 -33.38 -5.34
CA ALA A 261 -12.59 -34.20 -6.52
C ALA A 261 -12.19 -35.60 -6.02
N GLU A 262 -12.77 -36.63 -6.62
CA GLU A 262 -12.85 -38.00 -6.12
C GLU A 262 -11.48 -38.60 -5.75
N GLY A 263 -11.33 -39.08 -4.50
CA GLY A 263 -10.30 -40.06 -4.15
C GLY A 263 -9.51 -39.86 -2.86
N ILE A 264 -9.64 -38.73 -2.14
CA ILE A 264 -8.91 -38.51 -0.88
C ILE A 264 -9.87 -38.28 0.29
N ASN A 265 -9.66 -39.08 1.34
CA ASN A 265 -10.41 -39.07 2.59
C ASN A 265 -9.79 -38.04 3.55
N CYS A 266 -10.48 -36.92 3.77
CA CYS A 266 -10.08 -35.86 4.73
C CYS A 266 -10.42 -36.23 6.18
N ASP A 267 -10.02 -37.41 6.63
CA ASP A 267 -10.21 -37.79 8.02
C ASP A 267 -9.08 -37.21 8.87
N GLN A 268 -9.45 -36.18 9.66
CA GLN A 268 -8.74 -35.60 10.81
C GLN A 268 -8.09 -34.21 10.62
N VAL A 269 -8.90 -33.24 10.21
CA VAL A 269 -8.81 -31.88 10.80
C VAL A 269 -9.90 -31.77 11.88
N VAL A 270 -9.62 -32.24 13.10
CA VAL A 270 -10.60 -32.20 14.20
C VAL A 270 -10.09 -31.39 15.38
N ASN A 271 -10.87 -30.33 15.67
CA ASN A 271 -11.22 -29.77 16.97
C ASN A 271 -10.16 -29.83 18.08
N ASN A 272 -9.25 -28.86 18.06
CA ASN A 272 -8.95 -28.03 19.23
C ASN A 272 -8.25 -26.76 18.76
N PHE A 273 -9.05 -25.78 18.34
CA PHE A 273 -8.58 -24.41 18.14
C PHE A 273 -8.52 -23.71 19.49
N ASP A 274 -7.61 -24.16 20.35
CA ASP A 274 -7.06 -23.26 21.34
C ASP A 274 -6.17 -22.26 20.59
N GLN A 275 -6.85 -21.18 20.19
CA GLN A 275 -6.34 -19.89 19.73
C GLN A 275 -4.91 -19.89 19.19
N ASN A 276 -4.78 -19.77 17.86
CA ASN A 276 -3.62 -19.28 17.10
C ASN A 276 -2.68 -20.29 16.40
N VAL A 277 -3.04 -21.58 16.29
CA VAL A 277 -2.23 -22.55 15.52
C VAL A 277 -3.10 -23.48 14.65
N PHE A 278 -2.74 -23.62 13.38
CA PHE A 278 -3.29 -24.61 12.45
C PHE A 278 -2.25 -25.71 12.22
N ASN A 279 -2.61 -26.97 12.50
CA ASN A 279 -1.78 -28.14 12.27
C ASN A 279 -2.34 -28.96 11.10
N PHE A 280 -1.48 -29.38 10.17
CA PHE A 280 -1.81 -30.41 9.19
C PHE A 280 -1.36 -31.78 9.70
N PRO A 281 -2.19 -32.84 9.62
CA PRO A 281 -1.80 -34.19 9.99
C PRO A 281 -0.75 -34.76 9.01
N ASN A 282 0.00 -35.76 9.49
CA ASN A 282 1.04 -36.49 8.75
C ASN A 282 0.47 -37.32 7.60
#